data_AF-A0A847G999-F1
#
_entry.id   AF-A0A847G999-F1
#
_cell.length_a   1.000
_cell.length_b   1.000
_cell.length_c   1.000
_cell.angle_alpha   90.00
_cell.angle_beta   90.00
_cell.angle_gamma   90.00
#
_symmetry.space_group_name_H-M   'P 1'
#
loop_
_entity.id
_entity.type
_entity.pdbx_description
1 polymer ?
#
loop_
_entity_poly.entity_id
_entity_poly.type
_entity_poly.pdbx_seq_one_letter_code
_entity_poly.pdbx_strand_id
1 'polypeptide(L)'
;MRLMGGNYLLENRPLREFQAHCGAVGRGLSAPLPLGVAWTRLGPAWRGALATEALVAPDLLAWLRAPENTDPGVRATLLRRCGALVREMHEAGVWHADLQVKNLLAADPGPVLIDFDRARVGGKPGNLARARNLLRFRRSLERHGLDGGLFAAFLDGYGPVTLPGWMDAAYRLRGAGRRGNVA
;
A
#
# COMPACT_ATOMS: atom_id res chain seq x y z
N MET A 1 -7.78 14.26 -12.20
CA MET A 1 -6.74 15.30 -12.16
C MET A 1 -6.99 16.14 -10.91
N ARG A 2 -6.05 16.23 -9.96
CA ARG A 2 -6.21 17.04 -8.74
C ARG A 2 -5.88 18.48 -9.13
N LEU A 3 -6.88 19.34 -9.20
CA LEU A 3 -6.65 20.79 -9.25
C LEU A 3 -6.49 21.28 -7.80
N MET A 4 -5.76 22.38 -7.60
CA MET A 4 -5.57 23.00 -6.28
C MET A 4 -6.87 23.02 -5.47
N GLY A 5 -6.82 22.63 -4.19
CA GLY A 5 -7.92 22.82 -3.24
C GLY A 5 -8.86 21.63 -2.94
N GLY A 6 -8.59 20.43 -3.45
CA GLY A 6 -9.40 19.23 -3.15
C GLY A 6 -10.61 19.03 -4.07
N ASN A 7 -10.54 19.58 -5.29
CA ASN A 7 -11.60 19.49 -6.28
C ASN A 7 -11.37 18.30 -7.24
N TYR A 8 -12.42 17.51 -7.46
CA TYR A 8 -12.46 16.35 -8.34
C TYR A 8 -13.47 16.57 -9.46
N LEU A 9 -13.02 16.57 -10.71
CA LEU A 9 -13.88 16.77 -11.89
C LEU A 9 -14.61 15.47 -12.27
N LEU A 10 -15.85 15.61 -12.75
CA LEU A 10 -16.69 14.59 -13.41
C LEU A 10 -17.16 13.40 -12.55
N GLU A 11 -16.58 13.17 -11.38
CA GLU A 11 -16.88 11.98 -10.59
C GLU A 11 -16.79 12.29 -9.08
N ASN A 12 -17.78 11.85 -8.30
CA ASN A 12 -17.79 12.01 -6.83
C ASN A 12 -16.77 11.09 -6.13
N ARG A 13 -15.49 11.45 -6.26
CA ARG A 13 -14.36 10.67 -5.76
C ARG A 13 -14.37 10.46 -4.24
N PRO A 14 -14.71 11.46 -3.38
CA PRO A 14 -14.79 11.23 -1.94
C PRO A 14 -15.75 10.11 -1.59
N LEU A 15 -16.94 10.09 -2.22
CA LEU A 15 -17.92 9.04 -1.98
C LEU A 15 -17.43 7.67 -2.44
N ARG A 16 -16.79 7.57 -3.62
CA ARG A 16 -16.24 6.29 -4.10
C ARG A 16 -15.11 5.77 -3.23
N GLU A 17 -14.21 6.64 -2.78
CA GLU A 17 -13.14 6.28 -1.85
C GLU A 17 -13.73 5.74 -0.55
N PHE A 18 -14.75 6.43 -0.01
CA PHE A 18 -15.45 5.99 1.20
C PHE A 18 -16.11 4.62 1.00
N GLN A 19 -16.81 4.42 -0.11
CA GLN A 19 -17.43 3.13 -0.45
C GLN A 19 -16.40 2.01 -0.61
N ALA A 20 -15.27 2.27 -1.25
CA ALA A 20 -14.18 1.30 -1.37
C ALA A 20 -13.57 0.97 0.00
N HIS A 21 -13.40 1.98 0.86
CA HIS A 21 -12.91 1.80 2.22
C HIS A 21 -13.87 0.95 3.07
N CYS A 22 -15.17 1.30 3.09
CA CYS A 22 -16.20 0.49 3.74
C CYS A 22 -16.23 -0.95 3.19
N GLY A 23 -16.11 -1.11 1.87
CA GLY A 23 -16.09 -2.41 1.22
C GLY A 23 -14.87 -3.26 1.58
N ALA A 24 -13.73 -2.63 1.87
CA ALA A 24 -12.51 -3.31 2.32
C ALA A 24 -12.62 -3.73 3.79
N VAL A 25 -13.05 -2.82 4.68
CA VAL A 25 -13.31 -3.12 6.09
C VAL A 25 -14.37 -4.19 6.25
N GLY A 26 -15.48 -4.11 5.49
CA GLY A 26 -16.55 -5.12 5.50
C GLY A 26 -16.12 -6.50 4.99
N ARG A 27 -14.93 -6.62 4.40
CA ARG A 27 -14.30 -7.90 4.02
C ARG A 27 -13.24 -8.38 5.02
N GLY A 28 -13.13 -7.71 6.16
CA GLY A 28 -12.19 -8.05 7.22
C GLY A 28 -10.75 -7.58 6.97
N LEU A 29 -10.52 -6.66 6.02
CA LEU A 29 -9.18 -6.12 5.82
C LEU A 29 -8.81 -5.18 6.99
N SER A 30 -7.58 -5.32 7.51
CA SER A 30 -7.02 -4.41 8.51
C SER A 30 -6.84 -3.01 7.92
N ALA A 31 -7.79 -2.12 8.24
CA ALA A 31 -7.91 -0.76 7.75
C ALA A 31 -8.64 0.10 8.80
N PRO A 32 -8.40 1.43 8.86
CA PRO A 32 -9.07 2.29 9.83
C PRO A 32 -10.58 2.30 9.61
N LEU A 33 -11.39 2.22 10.67
CA LEU A 33 -12.84 2.34 10.56
C LEU A 33 -13.26 3.63 9.83
N PRO A 34 -13.97 3.56 8.70
CA PRO A 34 -14.51 4.73 8.02
C PRO A 34 -15.71 5.27 8.82
N LEU A 35 -15.60 6.50 9.32
CA LEU A 35 -16.61 7.13 10.16
C LEU A 35 -17.64 7.91 9.34
N GLY A 36 -17.22 8.51 8.23
CA GLY A 36 -18.12 9.23 7.35
C GLY A 36 -17.43 9.90 6.17
N VAL A 37 -18.25 10.41 5.26
CA VAL A 37 -17.81 11.24 4.15
C VAL A 37 -18.76 12.42 3.99
N ALA A 38 -18.20 13.62 3.85
CA ALA A 38 -18.94 14.82 3.49
C ALA A 38 -18.46 15.29 2.12
N TRP A 39 -19.39 15.68 1.25
CA TRP A 39 -19.05 16.20 -0.07
C TRP A 39 -20.04 17.27 -0.52
N THR A 40 -19.56 18.17 -1.37
CA THR A 40 -20.34 19.24 -1.99
C THR A 40 -20.04 19.26 -3.48
N ARG A 41 -21.09 19.38 -4.30
CA ARG A 41 -20.96 19.53 -5.74
C ARG A 41 -20.76 21.01 -6.09
N LEU A 42 -19.71 21.31 -6.83
CA LEU A 42 -19.34 22.64 -7.33
C LEU A 42 -19.41 22.61 -8.86
N GLY A 43 -20.63 22.64 -9.41
CA GLY A 43 -20.87 22.49 -10.86
C GLY A 43 -20.44 21.10 -11.39
N PRO A 44 -19.46 21.01 -12.32
CA PRO A 44 -18.90 19.73 -12.78
C PRO A 44 -17.83 19.16 -11.85
N ALA A 45 -17.50 19.83 -10.74
CA ALA A 45 -16.53 19.38 -9.75
C ALA A 45 -17.21 18.94 -8.44
N TRP A 46 -16.50 18.13 -7.67
CA TRP A 46 -16.85 17.72 -6.31
C TRP A 46 -15.71 18.08 -5.36
N ARG A 47 -16.06 18.55 -4.18
CA ARG A 47 -15.14 18.70 -3.05
C ARG A 47 -15.64 17.81 -1.92
N GLY A 48 -14.75 17.24 -1.14
CA GLY A 48 -15.17 16.47 0.03
C GLY A 48 -14.04 16.13 0.98
N ALA A 49 -14.43 15.62 2.12
CA ALA A 49 -13.57 15.13 3.18
C ALA A 49 -14.07 13.77 3.65
N LEU A 50 -13.14 12.87 3.98
CA LEU A 50 -13.41 11.61 4.64
C LEU A 50 -12.94 11.70 6.09
N ALA A 51 -13.73 11.11 6.99
CA ALA A 51 -13.36 10.89 8.38
C ALA A 51 -13.15 9.39 8.59
N THR A 52 -12.03 9.03 9.23
CA THR A 52 -11.71 7.67 9.67
C THR A 52 -11.38 7.72 11.15
N GLU A 53 -11.37 6.55 11.80
CA GLU A 53 -10.79 6.46 13.14
C GLU A 53 -9.34 6.95 13.12
N ALA A 54 -8.92 7.52 14.25
CA ALA A 54 -7.55 7.97 14.44
C ALA A 54 -6.70 6.78 14.93
N LEU A 55 -5.64 6.47 14.18
CA LEU A 55 -4.65 5.49 14.59
C LEU A 55 -3.36 6.20 14.97
N VAL A 56 -2.87 5.93 16.19
CA VAL A 56 -1.58 6.45 16.66
C VAL A 56 -0.50 5.46 16.27
N ALA A 57 -0.08 5.52 15.01
CA ALA A 57 1.00 4.70 14.49
C ALA A 57 1.76 5.46 13.38
N PRO A 58 3.10 5.34 13.31
CA PRO A 58 3.84 5.90 12.19
C PRO A 58 3.51 5.13 10.90
N ASP A 59 3.60 5.81 9.76
CA ASP A 59 3.66 5.10 8.49
C ASP A 59 4.96 4.27 8.40
N LEU A 60 4.95 3.23 7.56
CA LEU A 60 6.05 2.27 7.48
C LEU A 60 7.36 2.93 7.04
N LEU A 61 7.32 4.02 6.25
CA LEU A 61 8.54 4.73 5.86
C LEU A 61 9.14 5.47 7.06
N ALA A 62 8.31 6.20 7.80
CA ALA A 62 8.73 6.86 9.04
C ALA A 62 9.28 5.85 10.05
N TRP A 63 8.56 4.73 10.24
CA TRP A 63 8.98 3.64 11.12
C TRP A 63 10.33 3.04 10.69
N LEU A 64 10.53 2.77 9.39
CA LEU A 64 11.79 2.23 8.86
C LEU A 64 12.97 3.19 8.98
N ARG A 65 12.72 4.50 9.02
CA ARG A 65 13.76 5.53 9.17
C ARG A 65 14.06 5.88 10.63
N ALA A 66 13.23 5.43 11.57
CA ALA A 66 13.42 5.70 12.98
C ALA A 66 14.73 5.06 13.48
N PRO A 67 15.60 5.80 14.22
CA PRO A 67 16.88 5.31 14.72
C PRO A 67 16.78 4.05 15.60
N GLU A 68 15.68 3.90 16.32
CA GLU A 68 15.38 2.75 17.18
C GLU A 68 15.05 1.47 16.40
N ASN A 69 14.64 1.60 15.14
CA ASN A 69 14.21 0.49 14.30
C ASN A 69 15.30 0.06 13.32
N THR A 70 16.57 -0.03 13.74
CA THR A 70 17.68 -0.41 12.85
C THR A 70 17.92 -1.92 12.76
N ASP A 71 17.36 -2.70 13.69
CA ASP A 71 17.52 -4.16 13.71
C ASP A 71 16.94 -4.81 12.44
N PRO A 72 17.76 -5.53 11.64
CA PRO A 72 17.30 -6.15 10.40
C PRO A 72 16.21 -7.22 10.61
N GLY A 73 16.25 -7.96 11.71
CA GLY A 73 15.28 -9.01 12.04
C GLY A 73 13.91 -8.43 12.43
N VAL A 74 13.89 -7.34 13.19
CA VAL A 74 12.66 -6.62 13.54
C VAL A 74 12.04 -6.00 12.28
N ARG A 75 12.85 -5.33 11.45
CA ARG A 75 12.41 -4.81 10.14
C ARG A 75 11.82 -5.91 9.27
N ALA A 76 12.54 -7.02 9.10
CA ALA A 76 12.09 -8.14 8.28
C ALA A 76 10.76 -8.72 8.78
N THR A 77 10.57 -8.81 10.10
CA THR A 77 9.33 -9.30 10.70
C THR A 77 8.14 -8.40 10.40
N LEU A 78 8.29 -7.08 10.54
CA LEU A 78 7.22 -6.15 10.17
C LEU A 78 6.93 -6.20 8.66
N LEU A 79 7.97 -6.24 7.82
CA LEU A 79 7.80 -6.30 6.37
C LEU A 79 7.07 -7.58 5.94
N ARG A 80 7.34 -8.72 6.57
CA ARG A 80 6.56 -9.96 6.36
C ARG A 80 5.09 -9.77 6.71
N ARG A 81 4.79 -9.17 7.87
CA ARG A 81 3.40 -8.86 8.26
C ARG A 81 2.71 -7.94 7.25
N CYS A 82 3.42 -6.92 6.73
CA CYS A 82 2.90 -6.06 5.68
C CYS A 82 2.65 -6.84 4.38
N GLY A 83 3.52 -7.77 4.01
CA GLY A 83 3.34 -8.67 2.87
C GLY A 83 2.08 -9.53 3.02
N ALA A 84 1.90 -10.12 4.19
CA ALA A 84 0.72 -10.91 4.54
C ALA A 84 -0.57 -10.08 4.45
N LEU A 85 -0.58 -8.86 5.00
CA LEU A 85 -1.72 -7.94 4.88
C LEU A 85 -2.08 -7.62 3.41
N VAL A 86 -1.08 -7.41 2.56
CA VAL A 86 -1.31 -7.16 1.12
C VAL A 86 -1.81 -8.43 0.42
N ARG A 87 -1.40 -9.62 0.89
CA ARG A 87 -1.97 -10.88 0.40
C ARG A 87 -3.43 -11.02 0.82
N GLU A 88 -3.76 -10.75 2.08
CA GLU A 88 -5.12 -10.73 2.60
C GLU A 88 -6.01 -9.77 1.80
N MET A 89 -5.52 -8.55 1.52
CA MET A 89 -6.19 -7.60 0.64
C MET A 89 -6.54 -8.21 -0.72
N HIS A 90 -5.58 -8.84 -1.39
CA HIS A 90 -5.81 -9.47 -2.69
C HIS A 90 -6.75 -10.68 -2.60
N GLU A 91 -6.68 -11.48 -1.53
CA GLU A 91 -7.58 -12.62 -1.32
C GLU A 91 -9.00 -12.19 -0.95
N ALA A 92 -9.18 -11.07 -0.27
CA ALA A 92 -10.47 -10.45 0.00
C ALA A 92 -11.13 -9.86 -1.26
N GLY A 93 -10.43 -9.82 -2.39
CA GLY A 93 -10.95 -9.19 -3.62
C GLY A 93 -10.89 -7.66 -3.58
N VAL A 94 -9.93 -7.13 -2.81
CA VAL A 94 -9.57 -5.72 -2.76
C VAL A 94 -8.28 -5.52 -3.55
N TRP A 95 -8.23 -4.47 -4.36
CA TRP A 95 -7.03 -4.05 -5.07
C TRP A 95 -6.78 -2.57 -4.82
N HIS A 96 -5.61 -2.26 -4.26
CA HIS A 96 -5.25 -0.91 -3.86
C HIS A 96 -4.39 -0.24 -4.92
N ALA A 97 -4.91 0.79 -5.61
CA ALA A 97 -4.25 1.35 -6.79
C ALA A 97 -2.87 1.96 -6.50
N ASP A 98 -2.69 2.52 -5.31
CA ASP A 98 -1.45 3.20 -4.91
C ASP A 98 -0.71 2.53 -3.76
N LEU A 99 -0.59 1.20 -3.78
CA LEU A 99 0.17 0.48 -2.76
C LEU A 99 1.63 0.96 -2.73
N GLN A 100 2.01 1.61 -1.63
CA GLN A 100 3.32 2.22 -1.41
C GLN A 100 3.68 2.18 0.08
N VAL A 101 4.95 2.37 0.41
CA VAL A 101 5.44 2.27 1.79
C VAL A 101 4.69 3.18 2.77
N LYS A 102 4.36 4.41 2.37
CA LYS A 102 3.63 5.37 3.22
C LYS A 102 2.13 5.06 3.42
N ASN A 103 1.57 4.13 2.66
CA ASN A 103 0.16 3.74 2.78
C ASN A 103 -0.03 2.52 3.69
N LEU A 104 1.04 2.08 4.35
CA LEU A 104 1.01 1.08 5.41
C LEU A 104 1.38 1.78 6.72
N LEU A 105 0.61 1.54 7.76
CA LEU A 105 0.95 1.96 9.12
C LEU A 105 1.59 0.81 9.87
N ALA A 106 2.64 1.10 10.62
CA ALA A 106 3.30 0.17 11.54
C ALA A 106 2.58 0.20 12.91
N ALA A 107 1.32 -0.24 12.91
CA ALA A 107 0.48 -0.28 14.11
C ALA A 107 0.63 -1.59 14.89
N ASP A 108 0.12 -1.58 16.12
CA ASP A 108 0.00 -2.73 17.02
C ASP A 108 -1.50 -3.11 17.11
N PRO A 109 -1.90 -4.39 17.02
CA PRO A 109 -1.11 -5.63 17.00
C PRO A 109 -0.44 -5.97 15.65
N GLY A 110 -0.76 -5.23 14.60
CA GLY A 110 -0.27 -5.51 13.24
C GLY A 110 -0.44 -4.33 12.29
N PRO A 111 0.15 -4.43 11.09
CA PRO A 111 0.09 -3.35 10.13
C PRO A 111 -1.35 -3.09 9.65
N VAL A 112 -1.58 -1.85 9.24
CA VAL A 112 -2.88 -1.38 8.75
C VAL A 112 -2.68 -0.71 7.40
N LEU A 113 -3.62 -0.91 6.47
CA LEU A 113 -3.61 -0.26 5.16
C LEU A 113 -4.45 1.02 5.21
N ILE A 114 -3.95 2.11 4.63
CA ILE A 114 -4.64 3.40 4.56
C ILE A 114 -4.70 3.94 3.13
N ASP A 115 -5.48 5.00 2.93
CA ASP A 115 -5.59 5.74 1.66
C ASP A 115 -6.14 4.89 0.51
N PHE A 116 -7.41 4.48 0.65
CA PHE A 116 -8.16 3.65 -0.31
C PHE A 116 -8.57 4.41 -1.58
N ASP A 117 -7.90 5.51 -1.90
CA ASP A 117 -8.16 6.27 -3.11
C ASP A 117 -7.94 5.39 -4.36
N ARG A 118 -8.99 5.32 -5.18
CA ARG A 118 -9.07 4.44 -6.36
C ARG A 118 -8.90 2.95 -6.05
N ALA A 119 -9.06 2.52 -4.80
CA ALA A 119 -9.16 1.11 -4.50
C ALA A 119 -10.37 0.50 -5.22
N ARG A 120 -10.22 -0.74 -5.64
CA ARG A 120 -11.26 -1.52 -6.31
C ARG A 120 -11.65 -2.67 -5.40
N VAL A 121 -12.95 -2.86 -5.23
CA VAL A 121 -13.53 -3.88 -4.39
C VAL A 121 -14.56 -4.64 -5.21
N GLY A 122 -14.49 -5.97 -5.22
CA GLY A 122 -15.49 -6.79 -5.93
C GLY A 122 -14.98 -8.10 -6.52
N GLY A 123 -13.65 -8.32 -6.59
CA GLY A 123 -13.11 -9.57 -7.10
C GLY A 123 -11.60 -9.68 -6.90
N LYS A 124 -11.11 -10.92 -6.76
CA LYS A 124 -9.68 -11.19 -6.59
C LYS A 124 -8.91 -10.66 -7.81
N PRO A 125 -7.88 -9.80 -7.62
CA PRO A 125 -7.07 -9.36 -8.74
C PRO A 125 -6.32 -10.56 -9.33
N GLY A 126 -6.28 -10.66 -10.65
CA GLY A 126 -5.47 -11.67 -11.35
C GLY A 126 -3.97 -11.46 -11.14
N ASN A 127 -3.17 -12.46 -11.51
CA ASN A 127 -1.72 -12.50 -11.26
C ASN A 127 -0.98 -11.25 -11.77
N LEU A 128 -1.32 -10.76 -12.96
CA LEU A 128 -0.69 -9.55 -13.52
C LEU A 128 -1.01 -8.29 -12.69
N ALA A 129 -2.23 -8.16 -12.16
CA ALA A 129 -2.62 -7.03 -11.32
C ALA A 129 -1.94 -7.09 -9.94
N ARG A 130 -1.84 -8.30 -9.35
CA ARG A 130 -1.06 -8.54 -8.12
C ARG A 130 0.41 -8.17 -8.33
N ALA A 131 1.04 -8.69 -9.38
CA ALA A 131 2.44 -8.41 -9.71
C ALA A 131 2.72 -6.91 -9.92
N ARG A 132 1.82 -6.19 -10.63
CA ARG A 132 1.93 -4.73 -10.79
C ARG A 132 1.85 -3.98 -9.46
N ASN A 133 1.02 -4.47 -8.53
CA ASN A 133 0.86 -3.86 -7.21
C ASN A 133 2.12 -4.04 -6.35
N LEU A 134 2.68 -5.26 -6.33
CA LEU A 134 3.95 -5.57 -5.64
C LEU A 134 5.12 -4.77 -6.23
N LEU A 135 5.20 -4.64 -7.55
CA LEU A 135 6.23 -3.80 -8.18
C LEU A 135 6.08 -2.31 -7.86
N ARG A 136 4.84 -1.83 -7.69
CA ARG A 136 4.61 -0.45 -7.27
C ARG A 136 5.18 -0.23 -5.87
N PHE A 137 4.92 -1.17 -4.96
CA PHE A 137 5.48 -1.14 -3.61
C PHE A 137 7.02 -1.13 -3.64
N ARG A 138 7.65 -2.04 -4.40
CA ARG A 138 9.11 -2.07 -4.60
C ARG A 138 9.66 -0.73 -5.09
N ARG A 139 9.07 -0.16 -6.14
CA ARG A 139 9.51 1.14 -6.67
C ARG A 139 9.37 2.27 -5.64
N SER A 140 8.40 2.17 -4.73
CA SER A 140 8.25 3.12 -3.63
C SER A 140 9.42 3.01 -2.64
N LEU A 141 9.82 1.79 -2.26
CA LEU A 141 11.03 1.57 -1.45
C LEU A 141 12.28 2.15 -2.12
N GLU A 142 12.49 1.83 -3.41
CA GLU A 142 13.63 2.32 -4.21
C GLU A 142 13.65 3.86 -4.29
N ARG A 143 12.49 4.48 -4.53
CA ARG A 143 12.35 5.95 -4.56
C ARG A 143 12.78 6.61 -3.25
N HIS A 144 12.55 5.94 -2.12
CA HIS A 144 12.91 6.45 -0.80
C HIS A 144 14.32 6.03 -0.35
N GLY A 145 15.11 5.41 -1.23
CA GLY A 145 16.50 5.01 -0.96
C GLY A 145 16.62 3.85 0.03
N LEU A 146 15.55 3.05 0.19
CA LEU A 146 15.54 1.92 1.11
C LEU A 146 16.20 0.68 0.49
N ASP A 147 16.75 -0.18 1.36
CA ASP A 147 17.46 -1.39 0.94
C ASP A 147 16.57 -2.39 0.20
N GLY A 148 17.15 -3.09 -0.77
CA GLY A 148 16.45 -4.08 -1.60
C GLY A 148 16.00 -5.33 -0.82
N GLY A 149 16.70 -5.68 0.26
CA GLY A 149 16.37 -6.80 1.14
C GLY A 149 15.03 -6.63 1.87
N LEU A 150 14.58 -5.39 2.10
CA LEU A 150 13.26 -5.13 2.68
C LEU A 150 12.12 -5.63 1.78
N PHE A 151 12.31 -5.53 0.46
CA PHE A 151 11.32 -6.05 -0.48
C PHE A 151 11.31 -7.58 -0.50
N ALA A 152 12.46 -8.22 -0.31
CA ALA A 152 12.52 -9.69 -0.18
C ALA A 152 11.75 -10.17 1.05
N ALA A 153 11.93 -9.53 2.22
CA ALA A 153 11.16 -9.84 3.43
C ALA A 153 9.65 -9.59 3.25
N PHE A 154 9.28 -8.53 2.52
CA PHE A 154 7.88 -8.28 2.18
C PHE A 154 7.29 -9.38 1.30
N LEU A 155 8.01 -9.81 0.26
CA LEU A 155 7.55 -10.88 -0.61
C LEU A 155 7.45 -12.23 0.10
N ASP A 156 8.38 -12.51 1.02
CA ASP A 156 8.35 -13.71 1.86
C ASP A 156 7.03 -13.80 2.64
N GLY A 157 6.61 -12.70 3.26
CA GLY A 157 5.31 -12.64 3.95
C GLY A 157 4.09 -12.64 3.03
N TYR A 158 4.21 -12.09 1.82
CA TYR A 158 3.14 -12.15 0.83
C TYR A 158 2.92 -13.57 0.27
N GLY A 159 3.99 -14.36 0.19
CA GLY A 159 3.98 -15.72 -0.34
C GLY A 159 4.12 -15.81 -1.87
N PRO A 160 3.89 -16.99 -2.45
CA PRO A 160 4.19 -17.24 -3.86
C PRO A 160 3.32 -16.39 -4.79
N VAL A 161 3.98 -15.74 -5.76
CA VAL A 161 3.37 -15.00 -6.86
C VAL A 161 3.92 -15.55 -8.16
N THR A 162 3.05 -15.98 -9.05
CA THR A 162 3.43 -16.24 -10.44
C THR A 162 3.69 -14.91 -11.13
N LEU A 163 4.94 -14.44 -11.06
CA LEU A 163 5.38 -13.29 -11.85
C LEU A 163 5.54 -13.73 -13.31
N PRO A 164 5.02 -12.97 -14.29
CA PRO A 164 5.39 -13.15 -15.69
C PRO A 164 6.92 -13.21 -15.85
N GLY A 165 7.45 -14.12 -16.66
CA GLY A 165 8.90 -14.39 -16.74
C GLY A 165 9.79 -13.17 -17.05
N TRP A 166 9.27 -12.17 -17.78
CA TRP A 166 9.98 -10.90 -18.02
C TRP A 166 10.11 -10.04 -16.75
N MET A 167 9.19 -10.17 -15.79
CA MET A 167 9.31 -9.57 -14.46
C MET A 167 10.36 -10.32 -13.64
N ASP A 168 10.39 -11.65 -13.63
CA ASP A 168 11.38 -12.40 -12.86
C ASP A 168 12.83 -12.09 -13.29
N ALA A 169 13.06 -11.91 -14.60
CA ALA A 169 14.34 -11.44 -15.14
C ALA A 169 14.70 -10.01 -14.67
N ALA A 170 13.73 -9.09 -14.67
CA ALA A 170 13.93 -7.73 -14.15
C ALA A 170 14.18 -7.70 -12.63
N TYR A 171 13.66 -8.69 -11.89
CA TYR A 171 13.89 -8.84 -10.45
C TYR A 171 15.33 -9.24 -10.13
N ARG A 172 15.91 -10.18 -10.89
CA ARG A 172 17.29 -10.68 -10.68
C ARG A 172 18.36 -9.67 -11.12
N LEU A 173 18.15 -9.00 -12.25
CA LEU A 173 19.14 -8.07 -12.81
C LEU A 173 19.38 -6.82 -11.93
N ARG A 174 18.37 -6.34 -11.19
CA ARG A 174 18.54 -5.18 -10.30
C ARG A 174 19.07 -5.50 -8.90
N GLY A 175 18.97 -6.75 -8.44
CA GLY A 175 19.53 -7.18 -7.15
C GLY A 175 21.04 -7.42 -7.18
N ALA A 176 21.61 -7.67 -8.36
CA ALA A 176 23.04 -7.95 -8.52
C ALA A 176 23.93 -6.69 -8.57
N GLY A 177 23.37 -5.49 -8.72
CA GLY A 177 24.11 -4.25 -9.00
C GLY A 177 24.69 -3.51 -7.78
N ARG A 178 24.67 -4.07 -6.57
CA ARG A 178 25.18 -3.36 -5.37
C ARG A 178 25.98 -4.24 -4.41
N ARG A 179 26.77 -5.16 -4.95
CA ARG A 179 27.98 -5.69 -4.29
C ARG A 179 29.20 -5.20 -5.05
N GLY A 180 29.81 -4.13 -4.56
CA GLY A 180 31.03 -3.58 -5.16
C GLY A 180 31.19 -2.11 -4.82
N ASN A 181 31.55 -1.81 -3.57
CA ASN A 181 32.80 -1.12 -3.23
C ASN A 181 32.82 -0.85 -1.72
N VAL A 182 33.47 -1.74 -0.96
CA VAL A 182 34.11 -1.38 0.31
C VAL A 182 35.52 -1.93 0.15
N ALA A 183 36.40 -1.04 -0.31
CA ALA A 183 37.84 -1.16 -0.15
C ALA A 183 38.21 -0.43 1.15
#